data_AF-A0A0W8CG51-F1
#
_entry.id   AF-A0A0W8CG51-F1
#
_cell.length_a   1.000
_cell.length_b   1.000
_cell.length_c   1.000
_cell.angle_alpha   90.00
_cell.angle_beta   90.00
_cell.angle_gamma   90.00
#
_symmetry.space_group_name_H-M   'P 1'
#
loop_
_entity.id
_entity.type
_entity.pdbx_description
1 polymer ?
#
loop_
_entity_poly.entity_id
_entity_poly.type
_entity_poly.pdbx_seq_one_letter_code
_entity_poly.pdbx_strand_id
1 'polypeptide(L)'
;MVSLSNTSLAILFAISATSTNADNLRHESRNLQAYSTTTQYAASMLASVNAQRAAQGLPALCLNTKLMAASMRHSTDMAAKNFVSHTGSDGSTMSMRVTAAGYKWTRVAENVAAGQSSIAAVMTSWVNSAGHRANILGDYTMFGTAYAYNSGSTYKHYWTQNFGKGSTESCSYEDVEYEDAPTPTLNSTTDSDNSTVVLPNEPAPEDSKTAL
;
A
#
# COMPACT_ATOMS: atom_id res chain seq x y z
N MET A 1 3.82 -43.57 -58.65
CA MET A 1 4.21 -42.44 -57.78
C MET A 1 3.29 -41.27 -58.07
N VAL A 2 2.28 -41.05 -57.23
CA VAL A 2 1.57 -39.76 -57.12
C VAL A 2 1.31 -39.56 -55.63
N SER A 3 1.89 -38.48 -55.09
CA SER A 3 1.82 -38.10 -53.68
C SER A 3 0.52 -37.35 -53.41
N LEU A 4 -0.18 -37.69 -52.33
CA LEU A 4 -1.30 -36.93 -51.78
C LEU A 4 -0.76 -35.97 -50.72
N SER A 5 -0.80 -34.66 -50.98
CA SER A 5 -0.53 -33.64 -49.97
C SER A 5 -1.86 -33.04 -49.48
N ASN A 6 -2.24 -33.38 -48.24
CA ASN A 6 -3.28 -32.69 -47.49
C ASN A 6 -2.68 -31.41 -46.87
N THR A 7 -3.17 -30.24 -47.26
CA THR A 7 -2.86 -28.98 -46.55
C THR A 7 -3.99 -28.68 -45.56
N SER A 8 -3.72 -28.91 -44.28
CA SER A 8 -4.54 -28.44 -43.17
C SER A 8 -4.26 -26.96 -42.94
N LEU A 9 -5.28 -26.12 -43.09
CA LEU A 9 -5.26 -24.72 -42.68
C LEU A 9 -5.58 -24.65 -41.18
N ALA A 10 -4.58 -24.42 -40.34
CA ALA A 10 -4.79 -24.11 -38.93
C ALA A 10 -5.12 -22.61 -38.80
N ILE A 11 -6.38 -22.30 -38.49
CA ILE A 11 -6.83 -20.95 -38.13
C ILE A 11 -6.32 -20.67 -36.71
N LEU A 12 -5.31 -19.82 -36.60
CA LEU A 12 -4.77 -19.37 -35.32
C LEU A 12 -5.69 -18.27 -34.77
N PHE A 13 -6.53 -18.60 -33.79
CA PHE A 13 -7.24 -17.59 -33.00
C PHE A 13 -6.25 -16.95 -32.03
N ALA A 14 -5.80 -15.73 -32.33
CA ALA A 14 -5.13 -14.88 -31.35
C ALA A 14 -6.17 -14.38 -30.34
N ILE A 15 -6.27 -15.06 -29.20
CA ILE A 15 -7.06 -14.59 -28.06
C ILE A 15 -6.28 -13.42 -27.44
N SER A 16 -6.68 -12.20 -27.80
CA SER A 16 -6.23 -11.01 -27.08
C SER A 16 -6.96 -11.00 -25.74
N ALA A 17 -6.30 -11.41 -24.67
CA ALA A 17 -6.85 -11.33 -23.32
C ALA A 17 -6.91 -9.86 -22.89
N THR A 18 -8.03 -9.18 -23.17
CA THR A 18 -8.35 -7.93 -22.51
C THR A 18 -8.69 -8.27 -21.06
N SER A 19 -7.77 -8.05 -20.14
CA SER A 19 -8.06 -8.17 -18.71
C SER A 19 -9.15 -7.17 -18.36
N THR A 20 -10.32 -7.66 -17.97
CA THR A 20 -11.46 -6.82 -17.61
C THR A 20 -11.32 -6.29 -16.19
N ASN A 21 -11.94 -5.16 -15.88
CA ASN A 21 -11.99 -4.62 -14.51
C ASN A 21 -12.53 -5.64 -13.48
N ALA A 22 -13.32 -6.64 -13.90
CA ALA A 22 -13.86 -7.67 -13.02
C ALA A 22 -12.80 -8.69 -12.54
N ASP A 23 -11.79 -8.99 -13.37
CA ASP A 23 -10.71 -9.91 -12.98
C ASP A 23 -9.73 -9.23 -12.02
N ASN A 24 -9.46 -7.94 -12.22
CA ASN A 24 -8.69 -7.13 -11.26
C ASN A 24 -9.43 -6.99 -9.92
N LEU A 25 -10.72 -6.67 -9.92
CA LEU A 25 -11.51 -6.57 -8.68
C LEU A 25 -11.57 -7.92 -7.93
N ARG A 26 -11.63 -9.05 -8.66
CA ARG A 26 -11.57 -10.39 -8.06
C ARG A 26 -10.19 -10.73 -7.51
N HIS A 27 -9.12 -10.33 -8.17
CA HIS A 27 -7.75 -10.52 -7.71
C HIS A 27 -7.45 -9.65 -6.48
N GLU A 28 -7.92 -8.40 -6.46
CA GLU A 28 -7.81 -7.47 -5.34
C GLU A 28 -8.61 -7.92 -4.10
N SER A 29 -9.85 -8.37 -4.31
CA SER A 29 -10.68 -8.94 -3.24
C SER A 29 -10.04 -10.19 -2.64
N ARG A 30 -9.43 -11.04 -3.48
CA ARG A 30 -8.68 -12.22 -3.01
C ARG A 30 -7.43 -11.84 -2.22
N ASN A 31 -6.71 -10.80 -2.61
CA ASN A 31 -5.51 -10.34 -1.88
C ASN A 31 -5.84 -9.70 -0.52
N LEU A 32 -6.92 -8.92 -0.42
CA LEU A 32 -7.35 -8.40 0.89
C LEU A 32 -7.98 -9.49 1.77
N GLN A 33 -8.73 -10.42 1.18
CA GLN A 33 -9.30 -11.56 1.90
C GLN A 33 -8.22 -12.57 2.33
N ALA A 34 -7.05 -12.57 1.69
CA ALA A 34 -5.88 -13.33 2.14
C ALA A 34 -5.27 -12.77 3.43
N TYR A 35 -5.45 -11.49 3.75
CA TYR A 35 -5.13 -10.94 5.07
C TYR A 35 -6.26 -11.28 6.06
N SER A 36 -6.25 -12.53 6.55
CA SER A 36 -7.27 -13.06 7.44
C SER A 36 -7.37 -12.29 8.78
N THR A 37 -6.34 -11.50 9.14
CA THR A 37 -6.30 -10.67 10.35
C THR A 37 -5.59 -9.32 10.12
N THR A 38 -5.94 -8.33 10.94
CA THR A 38 -5.28 -7.01 10.99
C THR A 38 -3.76 -7.10 11.14
N THR A 39 -3.27 -8.13 11.83
CA THR A 39 -1.83 -8.35 12.05
C THR A 39 -1.09 -8.74 10.76
N GLN A 40 -1.65 -9.63 9.93
CA GLN A 40 -1.01 -10.01 8.66
C GLN A 40 -0.96 -8.83 7.67
N TYR A 41 -2.05 -8.07 7.60
CA TYR A 41 -2.12 -6.84 6.82
C TYR A 41 -1.02 -5.84 7.24
N ALA A 42 -0.88 -5.59 8.55
CA ALA A 42 0.11 -4.66 9.07
C ALA A 42 1.55 -5.12 8.78
N ALA A 43 1.81 -6.43 8.88
CA ALA A 43 3.09 -7.01 8.53
C ALA A 43 3.43 -6.85 7.03
N SER A 44 2.49 -7.10 6.12
CA SER A 44 2.73 -6.91 4.68
C SER A 44 2.95 -5.45 4.28
N MET A 45 2.22 -4.52 4.91
CA MET A 45 2.46 -3.09 4.73
C MET A 45 3.85 -2.70 5.25
N LEU A 46 4.22 -3.15 6.45
CA LEU A 46 5.54 -2.90 7.01
C LEU A 46 6.65 -3.46 6.11
N ALA A 47 6.50 -4.67 5.59
CA ALA A 47 7.45 -5.27 4.66
C ALA A 47 7.63 -4.40 3.41
N SER A 48 6.53 -3.87 2.85
CA SER A 48 6.58 -2.96 1.69
C SER A 48 7.31 -1.65 2.00
N VAL A 49 7.08 -1.06 3.18
CA VAL A 49 7.80 0.13 3.66
C VAL A 49 9.28 -0.16 3.86
N ASN A 50 9.61 -1.27 4.53
CA ASN A 50 10.99 -1.66 4.81
C ASN A 50 11.76 -2.03 3.54
N ALA A 51 11.11 -2.55 2.51
CA ALA A 51 11.73 -2.75 1.20
C ALA A 51 12.19 -1.42 0.57
N GLN A 52 11.36 -0.36 0.66
CA GLN A 52 11.73 0.99 0.19
C GLN A 52 12.89 1.58 1.00
N ARG A 53 12.90 1.34 2.31
CA ARG A 53 13.97 1.81 3.21
C ARG A 53 15.29 1.06 2.97
N ALA A 54 15.24 -0.26 2.82
CA ALA A 54 16.40 -1.09 2.53
C ALA A 54 17.06 -0.70 1.20
N ALA A 55 16.25 -0.36 0.17
CA ALA A 55 16.75 0.13 -1.11
C ALA A 55 17.53 1.47 -1.01
N GLN A 56 17.43 2.16 0.13
CA GLN A 56 18.16 3.40 0.44
C GLN A 56 19.20 3.21 1.56
N GLY A 57 19.47 1.96 1.98
CA GLY A 57 20.40 1.66 3.07
C GLY A 57 19.92 2.13 4.45
N LEU A 58 18.61 2.38 4.62
CA LEU A 58 18.04 2.83 5.89
C LEU A 58 17.65 1.64 6.77
N PRO A 59 17.77 1.78 8.12
CA PRO A 59 17.30 0.75 9.04
C PRO A 59 15.82 0.44 8.88
N ALA A 60 15.47 -0.83 9.05
CA ALA A 60 14.09 -1.28 9.08
C ALA A 60 13.33 -0.66 10.27
N LEU A 61 12.05 -0.38 10.06
CA LEU A 61 11.11 -0.04 11.12
C LEU A 61 10.49 -1.33 11.68
N CYS A 62 9.96 -1.24 12.90
CA CYS A 62 9.12 -2.28 13.49
C CYS A 62 7.71 -1.77 13.80
N LEU A 63 6.74 -2.67 13.99
CA LEU A 63 5.37 -2.28 14.36
C LEU A 63 5.31 -1.77 15.80
N ASN A 64 4.47 -0.75 16.03
CA ASN A 64 4.10 -0.28 17.36
C ASN A 64 2.57 -0.16 17.47
N THR A 65 1.97 -0.78 18.50
CA THR A 65 0.51 -0.86 18.66
C THR A 65 -0.15 0.49 18.89
N LYS A 66 0.54 1.44 19.51
CA LYS A 66 0.01 2.79 19.74
C LYS A 66 -0.05 3.59 18.44
N LEU A 67 0.96 3.46 17.58
CA LEU A 67 0.93 4.04 16.22
C LEU A 67 -0.16 3.38 15.36
N MET A 68 -0.36 2.05 15.49
CA MET A 68 -1.46 1.36 14.82
C MET A 68 -2.83 1.86 15.31
N ALA A 69 -3.00 2.07 16.62
CA ALA A 69 -4.24 2.61 17.18
C ALA A 69 -4.53 4.03 16.67
N ALA A 70 -3.52 4.90 16.60
CA ALA A 70 -3.66 6.24 16.00
C ALA A 70 -4.04 6.18 14.53
N SER A 71 -3.44 5.26 13.77
CA SER A 71 -3.75 5.05 12.34
C SER A 71 -5.17 4.53 12.14
N MET A 72 -5.60 3.56 12.97
CA MET A 72 -6.93 2.96 12.90
C MET A 72 -8.02 3.99 13.19
N ARG A 73 -7.80 4.83 14.20
CA ARG A 73 -8.69 5.96 14.51
C ARG A 73 -8.90 6.84 13.28
N HIS A 74 -7.83 7.15 12.56
CA HIS A 74 -7.90 8.08 11.42
C HIS A 74 -8.52 7.46 10.17
N SER A 75 -8.10 6.25 9.78
CA SER A 75 -8.71 5.55 8.64
C SER A 75 -10.21 5.33 8.86
N THR A 76 -10.62 4.98 10.08
CA THR A 76 -12.04 4.79 10.44
C THR A 76 -12.81 6.11 10.36
N ASP A 77 -12.24 7.21 10.84
CA ASP A 77 -12.86 8.53 10.78
C ASP A 77 -13.06 9.00 9.33
N MET A 78 -12.01 8.93 8.51
CA MET A 78 -12.06 9.23 7.08
C MET A 78 -13.13 8.40 6.35
N ALA A 79 -13.16 7.09 6.61
CA ALA A 79 -14.13 6.17 6.02
C ALA A 79 -15.57 6.48 6.47
N ALA A 80 -15.79 6.76 7.76
CA ALA A 80 -17.12 7.01 8.32
C ALA A 80 -17.69 8.36 7.89
N LYS A 81 -16.82 9.35 7.65
CA LYS A 81 -17.21 10.73 7.30
C LYS A 81 -17.00 11.07 5.83
N ASN A 82 -16.56 10.09 5.03
CA ASN A 82 -16.40 10.18 3.59
C ASN A 82 -15.50 11.34 3.13
N PHE A 83 -14.30 11.43 3.71
CA PHE A 83 -13.30 12.44 3.34
C PHE A 83 -11.88 11.86 3.37
N VAL A 84 -10.91 12.55 2.77
CA VAL A 84 -9.48 12.26 2.90
C VAL A 84 -8.73 13.54 3.30
N SER A 85 -7.99 13.50 4.40
CA SER A 85 -7.22 14.63 4.94
C SER A 85 -6.29 14.14 6.04
N HIS A 86 -5.20 14.87 6.33
CA HIS A 86 -4.40 14.66 7.55
C HIS A 86 -5.14 15.11 8.83
N THR A 87 -6.10 16.02 8.70
CA THR A 87 -6.91 16.53 9.82
C THR A 87 -8.18 15.69 9.94
N GLY A 88 -8.45 15.16 11.13
CA GLY A 88 -9.65 14.39 11.42
C GLY A 88 -10.91 15.26 11.38
N SER A 89 -12.08 14.63 11.28
CA SER A 89 -13.38 15.32 11.28
C SER A 89 -13.66 16.08 12.59
N ASP A 90 -12.95 15.72 13.66
CA ASP A 90 -12.95 16.37 14.97
C ASP A 90 -11.87 17.45 15.13
N GLY A 91 -11.15 17.79 14.05
CA GLY A 91 -10.04 18.74 14.06
C GLY A 91 -8.72 18.16 14.58
N SER A 92 -8.66 16.86 14.90
CA SER A 92 -7.43 16.25 15.39
C SER A 92 -6.35 16.24 14.30
N THR A 93 -5.12 16.61 14.68
CA THR A 93 -3.93 16.40 13.85
C THR A 93 -3.37 15.00 14.09
N MET A 94 -2.48 14.52 13.21
CA MET A 94 -1.71 13.29 13.43
C MET A 94 -1.06 13.27 14.82
N SER A 95 -0.35 14.33 15.20
CA SER A 95 0.38 14.36 16.47
C SER A 95 -0.57 14.27 17.68
N MET A 96 -1.76 14.86 17.59
CA MET A 96 -2.81 14.70 18.61
C MET A 96 -3.27 13.25 18.71
N ARG A 97 -3.54 12.58 17.58
CA ARG A 97 -3.96 11.17 17.56
C ARG A 97 -2.88 10.24 18.12
N VAL A 98 -1.63 10.44 17.72
CA VAL A 98 -0.47 9.66 18.20
C VAL A 98 -0.26 9.87 19.71
N THR A 99 -0.37 11.11 20.19
CA THR A 99 -0.26 11.44 21.62
C THR A 99 -1.41 10.84 22.41
N ALA A 100 -2.64 10.91 21.89
CA ALA A 100 -3.84 10.35 22.53
C ALA A 100 -3.78 8.81 22.62
N ALA A 101 -3.14 8.15 21.65
CA ALA A 101 -2.84 6.71 21.72
C ALA A 101 -1.73 6.35 22.73
N GLY A 102 -1.14 7.35 23.39
CA GLY A 102 -0.13 7.16 24.44
C GLY A 102 1.30 6.97 23.92
N TYR A 103 1.55 7.16 22.63
CA TYR A 103 2.90 7.06 22.06
C TYR A 103 3.72 8.29 22.42
N LYS A 104 4.86 8.09 23.06
CA LYS A 104 5.81 9.15 23.44
C LYS A 104 6.82 9.37 22.32
N TRP A 105 6.75 10.51 21.64
CA TRP A 105 7.50 10.73 20.41
C TRP A 105 8.45 11.94 20.48
N THR A 106 9.54 11.84 19.73
CA THR A 106 10.45 12.93 19.36
C THR A 106 10.33 13.29 17.88
N ARG A 107 9.89 12.36 17.04
CA ARG A 107 9.51 12.59 15.64
C ARG A 107 8.29 11.75 15.27
N VAL A 108 7.40 12.32 14.45
CA VAL A 108 6.25 11.63 13.87
C VAL A 108 5.99 12.15 12.45
N ALA A 109 5.46 11.28 11.59
CA ALA A 109 4.93 11.65 10.27
C ALA A 109 3.76 10.75 9.87
N GLU A 110 2.96 11.20 8.91
CA GLU A 110 1.78 10.49 8.45
C GLU A 110 1.71 10.49 6.92
N ASN A 111 1.33 9.36 6.35
CA ASN A 111 0.79 9.30 5.00
C ASN A 111 -0.68 8.88 5.08
N VAL A 112 -1.55 9.50 4.28
CA VAL A 112 -2.96 9.10 4.16
C VAL A 112 -3.28 8.81 2.71
N ALA A 113 -4.23 7.95 2.42
CA ALA A 113 -4.70 7.76 1.05
C ALA A 113 -6.11 7.20 1.04
N ALA A 114 -6.79 7.34 -0.09
CA ALA A 114 -8.09 6.74 -0.30
C ALA A 114 -8.28 6.31 -1.76
N GLY A 115 -9.04 5.24 -1.98
CA GLY A 115 -9.40 4.72 -3.29
C GLY A 115 -8.57 3.54 -3.78
N GLN A 116 -7.34 3.36 -3.28
CA GLN A 116 -6.50 2.22 -3.64
C GLN A 116 -7.03 0.95 -2.95
N SER A 117 -7.23 -0.11 -3.70
CA SER A 117 -7.82 -1.37 -3.21
C SER A 117 -6.79 -2.37 -2.68
N SER A 118 -5.49 -2.06 -2.72
CA SER A 118 -4.42 -2.96 -2.29
C SER A 118 -3.21 -2.22 -1.72
N ILE A 119 -2.40 -2.94 -0.92
CA ILE A 119 -1.13 -2.45 -0.39
C ILE A 119 -0.19 -2.02 -1.53
N ALA A 120 -0.09 -2.81 -2.60
CA ALA A 120 0.76 -2.49 -3.75
C ALA A 120 0.33 -1.18 -4.43
N ALA A 121 -0.97 -0.97 -4.63
CA ALA A 121 -1.50 0.24 -5.26
C ALA A 121 -1.27 1.49 -4.39
N VAL A 122 -1.50 1.40 -3.07
CA VAL A 122 -1.31 2.54 -2.16
C VAL A 122 0.18 2.85 -1.95
N MET A 123 1.04 1.83 -1.84
CA MET A 123 2.49 2.02 -1.74
C MET A 123 3.06 2.65 -3.01
N THR A 124 2.59 2.24 -4.19
CA THR A 124 2.97 2.88 -5.46
C THR A 124 2.58 4.36 -5.46
N SER A 125 1.38 4.69 -4.99
CA SER A 125 0.89 6.08 -4.90
C SER A 125 1.78 6.92 -3.96
N TRP A 126 2.09 6.41 -2.76
CA TRP A 126 2.94 7.13 -1.80
C TRP A 126 4.40 7.25 -2.25
N VAL A 127 4.98 6.22 -2.84
CA VAL A 127 6.39 6.25 -3.29
C VAL A 127 6.60 7.22 -4.46
N ASN A 128 5.57 7.43 -5.28
CA ASN A 128 5.60 8.40 -6.39
C ASN A 128 5.27 9.84 -5.96
N SER A 129 4.80 10.05 -4.73
CA SER A 129 4.61 11.38 -4.14
C SER A 129 5.86 11.78 -3.34
N ALA A 130 6.48 12.90 -3.69
CA ALA A 130 7.71 13.36 -3.02
C ALA A 130 7.52 13.53 -1.50
N GLY A 131 6.38 14.06 -1.05
CA GLY A 131 6.06 14.22 0.37
C GLY A 131 5.90 12.90 1.11
N HIS A 132 5.12 11.97 0.56
CA HIS A 132 4.85 10.68 1.21
C HIS A 132 6.07 9.75 1.18
N ARG A 133 6.84 9.81 0.09
CA ARG A 133 8.14 9.14 0.00
C ARG A 133 9.12 9.67 1.05
N ALA A 134 9.17 11.00 1.27
CA ALA A 134 10.03 11.57 2.30
C ALA A 134 9.67 11.05 3.71
N ASN A 135 8.38 10.88 4.01
CA ASN A 135 7.94 10.27 5.27
C ASN A 135 8.39 8.80 5.39
N ILE A 136 8.22 7.98 4.34
CA ILE A 136 8.66 6.58 4.30
C ILE A 136 10.17 6.44 4.60
N LEU A 137 10.97 7.37 4.09
CA LEU A 137 12.43 7.37 4.20
C LEU A 137 12.96 8.17 5.40
N GLY A 138 12.09 8.72 6.25
CA GLY A 138 12.51 9.56 7.36
C GLY A 138 13.21 8.82 8.51
N ASP A 139 13.80 9.60 9.41
CA ASP A 139 14.47 9.12 10.64
C ASP A 139 13.45 8.69 11.71
N TYR A 140 12.97 7.46 11.56
CA TYR A 140 12.03 6.79 12.44
C TYR A 140 12.56 5.41 12.84
N THR A 141 11.98 4.84 13.90
CA THR A 141 12.30 3.49 14.37
C THR A 141 11.06 2.59 14.41
N MET A 142 9.86 3.18 14.43
CA MET A 142 8.60 2.47 14.56
C MET A 142 7.57 2.92 13.53
N PHE A 143 6.62 2.04 13.28
CA PHE A 143 5.59 2.18 12.28
C PHE A 143 4.24 1.70 12.81
N GLY A 144 3.17 2.36 12.38
CA GLY A 144 1.80 1.90 12.51
C GLY A 144 1.07 2.10 11.20
N THR A 145 0.12 1.21 10.92
CA THR A 145 -0.73 1.30 9.73
C THR A 145 -2.13 0.87 10.05
N ALA A 146 -3.10 1.38 9.31
CA ALA A 146 -4.45 0.88 9.33
C ALA A 146 -5.15 1.07 7.98
N TYR A 147 -6.12 0.20 7.76
CA TYR A 147 -7.02 0.23 6.62
C TYR A 147 -8.47 0.20 7.11
N ALA A 148 -9.32 1.00 6.50
CA ALA A 148 -10.77 0.97 6.73
C ALA A 148 -11.51 0.88 5.40
N TYR A 149 -12.56 0.07 5.36
CA TYR A 149 -13.44 -0.09 4.21
C TYR A 149 -14.85 0.41 4.52
N ASN A 150 -15.41 1.24 3.63
CA ASN A 150 -16.80 1.66 3.69
C ASN A 150 -17.41 1.67 2.28
N SER A 151 -18.20 0.64 1.96
CA SER A 151 -18.86 0.49 0.66
C SER A 151 -19.80 1.63 0.29
N GLY A 152 -20.34 2.36 1.28
CA GLY A 152 -21.22 3.52 1.09
C GLY A 152 -20.50 4.85 0.93
N SER A 153 -19.17 4.86 0.99
CA SER A 153 -18.37 6.07 0.83
C SER A 153 -17.82 6.21 -0.60
N THR A 154 -17.44 7.43 -0.99
CA THR A 154 -16.89 7.79 -2.30
C THR A 154 -15.67 6.97 -2.66
N TYR A 155 -14.71 6.83 -1.74
CA TYR A 155 -13.42 6.18 -2.03
C TYR A 155 -13.39 4.69 -1.69
N LYS A 156 -14.32 4.21 -0.87
CA LYS A 156 -14.42 2.84 -0.33
C LYS A 156 -13.26 2.37 0.54
N HIS A 157 -12.02 2.62 0.13
CA HIS A 157 -10.78 2.17 0.75
C HIS A 157 -10.05 3.36 1.36
N TYR A 158 -9.65 3.29 2.64
CA TYR A 158 -8.96 4.38 3.35
C TYR A 158 -7.76 3.85 4.11
N TRP A 159 -6.65 4.58 4.01
CA TRP A 159 -5.34 4.14 4.44
C TRP A 159 -4.67 5.22 5.29
N THR A 160 -4.01 4.81 6.36
CA THR A 160 -3.15 5.68 7.16
C THR A 160 -1.87 4.93 7.51
N GLN A 161 -0.73 5.57 7.30
CA GLN A 161 0.57 5.19 7.86
C GLN A 161 0.98 6.23 8.88
N ASN A 162 1.41 5.80 10.07
CA ASN A 162 2.07 6.66 11.05
C ASN A 162 3.48 6.16 11.32
N PHE A 163 4.45 7.04 11.17
CA PHE A 163 5.87 6.80 11.45
C PHE A 163 6.23 7.46 12.77
N GLY A 164 7.07 6.82 13.58
CA GLY A 164 7.41 7.31 14.90
C GLY A 164 8.85 7.05 15.32
N LYS A 165 9.40 7.99 16.08
CA LYS A 165 10.62 7.83 16.86
C LYS A 165 10.33 8.26 18.29
N GLY A 166 10.67 7.42 19.26
CA GLY A 166 10.46 7.67 20.69
C GLY A 166 11.47 6.90 21.51
N SER A 167 12.15 7.54 22.46
CA SER A 167 13.22 6.92 23.25
C SER A 167 12.72 5.94 24.32
N THR A 168 11.44 6.00 24.68
CA THR A 168 10.80 5.15 25.68
C THR A 168 9.80 4.18 25.05
N GLU A 169 9.81 4.07 23.73
CA GLU A 169 8.88 3.22 22.97
C GLU A 169 9.64 2.02 22.44
N SER A 170 8.93 0.89 22.31
CA SER A 170 9.48 -0.36 21.81
C SER A 170 8.63 -0.92 20.67
N CYS A 171 9.22 -1.84 19.92
CA CYS A 171 8.49 -2.69 19.00
C CYS A 171 7.43 -3.46 19.79
N SER A 172 6.20 -3.49 19.29
CA SER A 172 5.08 -4.20 19.94
C SER A 172 4.82 -5.58 19.32
N TYR A 173 5.49 -5.85 18.20
CA TYR A 173 5.57 -7.16 17.57
C TYR A 173 7.06 -7.39 17.30
N GLU A 174 7.75 -7.96 18.29
CA GLU A 174 9.02 -8.63 18.03
C GLU A 174 8.65 -9.95 17.37
N ASP A 175 9.05 -10.11 16.10
CA ASP A 175 9.14 -11.38 15.41
C ASP A 175 7.90 -12.29 15.51
N VAL A 176 6.85 -11.97 14.74
CA VAL A 176 6.09 -13.10 14.18
C VAL A 176 7.05 -13.77 13.21
N GLU A 177 7.70 -14.83 13.68
CA GLU A 177 8.41 -15.79 12.86
C GLU A 177 7.49 -16.08 11.66
N TYR A 178 7.93 -15.67 10.46
CA TYR A 178 7.23 -15.88 9.20
C TYR A 178 7.42 -17.37 8.84
N GLU A 179 6.91 -18.28 9.67
CA GLU A 179 7.18 -19.71 9.52
C GLU A 179 6.29 -20.39 8.47
N ASP A 180 5.28 -19.71 7.89
CA ASP A 180 4.38 -20.40 6.94
C ASP A 180 3.59 -19.50 5.98
N ALA A 181 4.08 -18.29 5.69
CA ALA A 181 3.48 -17.51 4.62
C ALA A 181 4.20 -17.83 3.30
N PRO A 182 3.47 -18.14 2.21
CA PRO A 182 4.09 -18.57 0.97
C PRO A 182 5.05 -17.49 0.50
N THR A 183 6.31 -17.86 0.33
CA THR A 183 7.33 -17.03 -0.29
C THR A 183 6.74 -16.52 -1.61
N PRO A 184 6.69 -15.20 -1.87
CA PRO A 184 6.45 -14.74 -3.21
C PRO A 184 7.65 -15.22 -4.02
N THR A 185 7.44 -16.28 -4.81
CA THR A 185 8.40 -16.69 -5.82
C THR A 185 8.53 -15.51 -6.77
N LEU A 186 9.67 -14.81 -6.69
CA LEU A 186 10.18 -14.01 -7.78
C LEU A 186 10.40 -14.98 -8.95
N ASN A 187 9.37 -15.20 -9.75
CA ASN A 187 9.54 -15.75 -11.08
C ASN A 187 10.29 -14.70 -11.90
N SER A 188 11.61 -14.76 -11.81
CA SER A 188 12.51 -14.16 -12.78
C SER A 188 12.41 -14.96 -14.07
N THR A 189 11.31 -14.81 -14.79
CA THR A 189 11.31 -15.06 -16.23
C THR A 189 11.79 -13.77 -16.89
N THR A 190 13.06 -13.80 -17.27
CA THR A 190 13.58 -12.98 -18.36
C THR A 190 12.68 -13.19 -19.57
N ASP A 191 11.87 -12.20 -19.91
CA ASP A 191 11.43 -12.04 -21.29
C ASP A 191 11.78 -10.64 -21.74
N SER A 192 12.69 -10.60 -22.71
CA SER A 192 13.13 -9.40 -23.37
C SER A 192 12.08 -9.07 -24.42
N ASP A 193 11.24 -8.08 -24.18
CA ASP A 193 10.63 -7.38 -25.30
C ASP A 193 10.62 -5.87 -25.08
N ASN A 194 11.35 -5.22 -25.97
CA ASN A 194 11.46 -3.80 -26.13
C ASN A 194 10.22 -3.33 -26.91
N SER A 195 9.24 -2.79 -26.21
CA SER A 195 8.17 -2.02 -26.84
C SER A 195 7.98 -0.71 -26.10
N THR A 196 8.48 0.35 -26.74
CA THR A 196 8.24 1.75 -26.41
C THR A 196 6.73 2.03 -26.39
N VAL A 197 6.15 2.13 -25.20
CA VAL A 197 4.83 2.72 -25.02
C VAL A 197 5.02 4.19 -24.68
N VAL A 198 4.83 5.04 -25.69
CA VAL A 198 4.60 6.46 -25.52
C VAL A 198 3.23 6.61 -24.84
N LEU A 199 3.21 7.00 -23.57
CA LEU A 199 1.99 7.41 -22.90
C LEU A 199 1.72 8.90 -23.18
N PRO A 200 0.47 9.29 -23.48
CA PRO A 200 0.10 10.67 -23.71
C PRO A 200 0.28 11.49 -22.43
N ASN A 201 0.89 12.67 -22.59
CA ASN A 201 0.95 13.69 -21.55
C ASN A 201 -0.48 14.15 -21.21
N GLU A 202 -0.94 13.85 -20.00
CA GLU A 202 -2.02 14.61 -19.35
C GLU A 202 -1.46 15.42 -18.18
N PRO A 203 -2.00 16.62 -17.94
CA PRO A 203 -1.32 17.66 -17.18
C PRO A 203 -1.35 17.39 -15.68
N ALA A 204 -0.25 17.75 -15.02
CA ALA A 204 -0.15 17.75 -13.57
C ALA A 204 -1.26 18.63 -12.95
N PRO A 205 -1.99 18.16 -11.93
CA PRO A 205 -2.75 19.07 -11.09
C PRO A 205 -1.80 19.85 -10.20
N GLU A 206 -1.98 21.17 -10.25
CA GLU A 206 -1.25 22.20 -9.54
C GLU A 206 -1.19 22.00 -8.01
N ASP A 207 -0.04 22.39 -7.46
CA ASP A 207 0.24 22.82 -6.08
C ASP A 207 -0.95 22.82 -5.11
N SER A 208 -1.00 21.85 -4.20
CA SER A 208 -1.74 22.01 -2.95
C SER A 208 -1.12 21.18 -1.83
N LYS A 209 -0.75 21.88 -0.76
CA LYS A 209 -0.27 21.41 0.54
C LYS A 209 -1.32 20.60 1.32
N THR A 210 -2.10 19.75 0.67
CA THR A 210 -3.17 19.02 1.34
C THR A 210 -3.18 17.57 0.86
N ALA A 211 -2.64 16.69 1.71
CA ALA A 211 -2.89 15.25 1.79
C ALA A 211 -3.03 14.48 0.47
N LEU A 212 -1.99 13.71 0.13
CA LEU A 212 -2.10 12.46 -0.63
C LEU A 212 -1.34 11.35 0.11
#